data_AF-A0A1H3G5W8-F1
#
_entry.id   AF-A0A1H3G5W8-F1
#
_cell.length_a   1.000
_cell.length_b   1.000
_cell.length_c   1.000
_cell.angle_alpha   90.00
_cell.angle_beta   90.00
_cell.angle_gamma   90.00
#
_symmetry.space_group_name_H-M   'P 1'
#
loop_
_entity.id
_entity.type
_entity.pdbx_description
1 polymer ?
#
loop_
_entity_poly.entity_id
_entity_poly.type
_entity_poly.pdbx_seq_one_letter_code
_entity_poly.pdbx_strand_id
1 'polypeptide(L)'
;MDMKAKTDQQIQNLIDNHRRAGKLEAPLAVAAIEEQTRRNTSFDFKAGIEFLLQAAREGRAVNYRQLAEAGGVLKPGDTWQQHMTRKIPLSQIVDYAYTHNMPAITALVETTQGVTDSILAGFQKGLNDTGIRVPAGMTIEDFYRSERQRTFEWAVTK
;
A
#
# COMPACT_ATOMS: atom_id res chain seq x y z
N MET A 1 9.52 -23.19 -4.29
CA MET A 1 8.11 -23.53 -4.55
C MET A 1 7.63 -22.64 -5.68
N ASP A 2 6.99 -23.18 -6.72
CA ASP A 2 6.51 -22.37 -7.85
C ASP A 2 5.18 -21.67 -7.49
N MET A 3 5.18 -20.33 -7.49
CA MET A 3 3.98 -19.52 -7.25
C MET A 3 3.06 -19.48 -8.48
N LYS A 4 3.59 -19.66 -9.70
CA LYS A 4 2.81 -19.60 -10.94
C LYS A 4 1.78 -20.72 -11.02
N ALA A 5 2.11 -21.90 -10.49
CA ALA A 5 1.21 -23.05 -10.43
C ALA A 5 0.08 -22.92 -9.38
N LYS A 6 0.10 -21.90 -8.53
CA LYS A 6 -0.93 -21.70 -7.49
C LYS A 6 -2.11 -20.91 -8.01
N THR A 7 -3.29 -21.17 -7.46
CA THR A 7 -4.47 -20.33 -7.64
C THR A 7 -4.37 -19.05 -6.80
N ASP A 8 -5.13 -18.03 -7.15
CA ASP A 8 -5.13 -16.76 -6.41
C ASP A 8 -5.57 -16.96 -4.95
N GLN A 9 -6.52 -17.87 -4.69
CA GLN A 9 -6.91 -18.23 -3.33
C GLN A 9 -5.77 -18.89 -2.55
N GLN A 10 -4.98 -19.75 -3.18
CA GLN A 10 -3.82 -20.38 -2.54
C GLN A 10 -2.74 -19.35 -2.22
N ILE A 11 -2.51 -18.39 -3.11
CA ILE A 11 -1.59 -17.26 -2.87
C ILE A 11 -2.10 -16.42 -1.71
N GLN A 12 -3.37 -16.01 -1.71
CA GLN A 12 -3.97 -15.23 -0.63
C GLN A 12 -3.87 -15.95 0.72
N ASN A 13 -4.16 -17.25 0.76
CA ASN A 13 -4.05 -18.05 1.99
C ASN A 13 -2.60 -18.10 2.52
N LEU A 14 -1.60 -18.18 1.63
CA LEU A 14 -0.19 -18.14 2.03
C LEU A 14 0.15 -16.79 2.67
N ILE A 15 -0.27 -15.68 2.06
CA ILE A 15 -0.05 -14.33 2.58
C ILE A 15 -0.71 -14.19 3.95
N ASP A 16 -2.00 -14.54 4.07
CA ASP A 16 -2.74 -14.38 5.32
C ASP A 16 -2.20 -15.23 6.47
N ASN A 17 -1.68 -16.43 6.17
CA ASN A 17 -1.05 -17.27 7.20
C ASN A 17 0.26 -16.67 7.71
N HIS A 18 1.10 -16.14 6.81
CA HIS A 18 2.36 -15.49 7.20
C HIS A 18 2.10 -14.18 7.94
N ARG A 19 1.12 -13.41 7.48
CA ARG A 19 0.60 -12.22 8.14
C ARG A 19 0.19 -12.49 9.58
N ARG A 20 -0.68 -13.49 9.81
CA ARG A 20 -1.10 -13.89 11.18
C ARG A 20 0.07 -14.34 12.05
N ALA A 21 1.11 -14.92 11.46
CA ALA A 21 2.31 -15.34 12.15
C ALA A 21 3.36 -14.24 12.34
N GLY A 22 3.16 -13.02 11.80
CA GLY A 22 4.16 -11.95 11.82
C GLY A 22 5.40 -12.27 10.98
N LYS A 23 5.25 -13.02 9.89
CA LYS A 23 6.35 -13.57 9.05
C LYS A 23 6.23 -13.18 7.58
N LEU A 24 5.75 -11.98 7.27
CA LEU A 24 5.61 -11.53 5.87
C LEU A 24 6.96 -11.38 5.14
N GLU A 25 8.07 -11.23 5.86
CA GLU A 25 9.42 -11.22 5.29
C GLU A 25 9.96 -12.61 4.94
N ALA A 26 9.25 -13.69 5.30
CA ALA A 26 9.67 -15.03 4.93
C ALA A 26 9.73 -15.16 3.39
N PRO A 27 10.73 -15.83 2.80
CA PRO A 27 10.88 -15.91 1.34
C PRO A 27 9.63 -16.40 0.60
N LEU A 28 8.85 -17.27 1.24
CA LEU A 28 7.59 -17.78 0.68
C LEU A 28 6.47 -16.71 0.65
N ALA A 29 6.40 -15.85 1.66
CA ALA A 29 5.45 -14.75 1.71
C ALA A 29 5.81 -13.66 0.70
N VAL A 30 7.10 -13.31 0.60
CA VAL A 30 7.62 -12.36 -0.41
C VAL A 30 7.25 -12.84 -1.81
N ALA A 31 7.56 -14.09 -2.16
CA ALA A 31 7.23 -14.64 -3.48
C ALA A 31 5.71 -14.67 -3.75
N ALA A 32 4.90 -14.93 -2.72
CA ALA A 32 3.44 -14.91 -2.86
C ALA A 32 2.90 -13.49 -3.09
N ILE A 33 3.44 -12.48 -2.38
CA ILE A 33 3.07 -11.08 -2.57
C ILE A 33 3.48 -10.60 -3.96
N GLU A 34 4.71 -10.88 -4.40
CA GLU A 34 5.18 -10.53 -5.75
C GLU A 34 4.29 -11.13 -6.83
N GLU A 35 3.90 -12.40 -6.69
CA GLU A 35 3.01 -13.05 -7.65
C GLU A 35 1.58 -12.47 -7.59
N GLN A 36 1.05 -12.15 -6.41
CA GLN A 36 -0.24 -11.47 -6.26
C GLN A 36 -0.23 -10.11 -6.97
N THR A 37 0.80 -9.30 -6.73
CA THR A 37 1.04 -8.01 -7.36
C THR A 37 1.13 -8.15 -8.88
N ARG A 38 1.90 -9.13 -9.38
CA ARG A 38 2.07 -9.39 -10.82
C ARG A 38 0.77 -9.79 -11.52
N ARG A 39 -0.12 -10.51 -10.81
CA ARG A 39 -1.42 -10.97 -11.35
C ARG A 39 -2.52 -9.93 -11.26
N ASN A 40 -2.32 -8.84 -10.52
CA ASN A 40 -3.39 -7.90 -10.30
C ASN A 40 -3.71 -7.14 -11.61
N THR A 41 -4.90 -7.41 -12.16
CA THR A 41 -5.41 -6.73 -13.37
C THR A 41 -6.28 -5.54 -13.06
N SER A 42 -6.66 -5.35 -11.79
CA SER A 42 -7.52 -4.26 -11.33
C SER A 42 -6.74 -3.00 -10.93
N PHE A 43 -5.46 -3.15 -10.58
CA PHE A 43 -4.54 -2.07 -10.20
C PHE A 43 -3.14 -2.42 -10.71
N ASP A 44 -2.56 -1.54 -11.52
CA ASP A 44 -1.15 -1.62 -11.91
C ASP A 44 -0.27 -1.21 -10.73
N PHE A 45 0.22 -2.22 -10.01
CA PHE A 45 1.09 -2.00 -8.85
C PHE A 45 2.36 -1.29 -9.21
N LYS A 46 2.98 -1.61 -10.34
CA LYS A 46 4.24 -0.98 -10.71
C LYS A 46 4.03 0.52 -10.90
N ALA A 47 3.03 0.90 -11.68
CA ALA A 47 2.70 2.30 -11.92
C ALA A 47 2.27 3.02 -10.64
N GLY A 48 1.45 2.39 -9.80
CA GLY A 48 1.00 2.97 -8.53
C GLY A 48 2.14 3.19 -7.51
N ILE A 49 3.05 2.22 -7.37
CA ILE A 49 4.23 2.35 -6.51
C ILE A 49 5.18 3.42 -7.06
N GLU A 50 5.48 3.40 -8.37
CA GLU A 50 6.33 4.43 -9.01
C GLU A 50 5.77 5.84 -8.80
N PHE A 51 4.45 6.00 -8.92
CA PHE A 51 3.77 7.28 -8.64
C PHE A 51 3.94 7.75 -7.18
N LEU A 52 3.78 6.84 -6.21
CA LEU A 52 3.99 7.16 -4.79
C LEU A 52 5.45 7.52 -4.51
N LEU A 53 6.40 6.79 -5.09
CA LEU A 53 7.83 7.08 -4.96
C LEU A 53 8.21 8.42 -5.58
N GLN A 54 7.63 8.77 -6.74
CA GLN A 54 7.85 10.07 -7.36
C GLN A 54 7.29 11.21 -6.49
N ALA A 55 6.07 11.05 -5.96
CA ALA A 55 5.50 12.01 -5.03
C ALA A 55 6.35 12.17 -3.76
N ALA A 56 6.94 11.08 -3.27
CA ALA A 56 7.84 11.09 -2.14
C ALA A 56 9.13 11.88 -2.41
N ARG A 57 9.75 11.68 -3.57
CA ARG A 57 10.93 12.46 -4.01
C ARG A 57 10.65 13.95 -4.14
N GLU A 58 9.42 14.29 -4.54
CA GLU A 58 8.94 15.66 -4.65
C GLU A 58 8.49 16.25 -3.31
N GLY A 59 8.54 15.47 -2.21
CA GLY A 59 8.14 15.92 -0.87
C GLY A 59 6.65 16.26 -0.76
N ARG A 60 5.79 15.64 -1.58
CA ARG A 60 4.35 15.94 -1.61
C ARG A 60 3.49 14.73 -1.27
N ALA A 61 2.33 15.02 -0.69
CA ALA A 61 1.27 14.05 -0.54
C ALA A 61 0.51 13.82 -1.86
N VAL A 62 -0.31 12.77 -1.90
CA VAL A 62 -1.17 12.43 -3.03
C VAL A 62 -2.58 12.23 -2.53
N ASN A 63 -3.56 12.53 -3.38
CA ASN A 63 -4.93 12.12 -3.08
C ASN A 63 -5.26 10.76 -3.71
N TYR A 64 -6.30 10.13 -3.17
CA TYR A 64 -6.76 8.81 -3.61
C TYR A 64 -7.05 8.76 -5.12
N ARG A 65 -7.58 9.84 -5.69
CA ARG A 65 -7.87 9.93 -7.12
C ARG A 65 -6.62 9.84 -7.97
N GLN A 66 -5.59 10.59 -7.62
CA GLN A 66 -4.32 10.56 -8.37
C GLN A 66 -3.69 9.17 -8.33
N LEU A 67 -3.74 8.48 -7.17
CA LEU A 67 -3.26 7.11 -7.06
C LEU A 67 -4.13 6.12 -7.88
N ALA A 68 -5.44 6.31 -7.92
CA ALA A 68 -6.34 5.51 -8.76
C ALA A 68 -6.05 5.70 -10.24
N GLU A 69 -5.81 6.93 -10.69
CA GLU A 69 -5.44 7.26 -12.07
C GLU A 69 -4.09 6.64 -12.43
N ALA A 70 -3.08 6.81 -11.57
CA ALA A 70 -1.74 6.25 -11.78
C ALA A 70 -1.75 4.71 -11.83
N GLY A 71 -2.52 4.06 -10.97
CA GLY A 71 -2.67 2.60 -10.97
C GLY A 71 -3.65 2.06 -12.01
N GLY A 72 -4.15 2.88 -12.93
CA GLY A 72 -5.06 2.46 -14.01
C GLY A 72 -6.47 2.07 -13.56
N VAL A 73 -6.82 2.33 -12.29
CA VAL A 73 -8.16 2.07 -11.73
C VAL A 73 -9.17 3.08 -12.27
N LEU A 74 -8.76 4.34 -12.39
CA LEU A 74 -9.57 5.41 -12.96
C LEU A 74 -9.00 5.82 -14.32
N LYS A 75 -9.85 5.88 -15.34
CA LYS A 75 -9.47 6.33 -16.69
C LYS A 75 -9.87 7.80 -16.89
N PRO A 76 -9.16 8.53 -17.79
CA PRO A 76 -9.59 9.86 -18.20
C PRO A 76 -11.06 9.84 -18.67
N GLY A 77 -11.91 10.65 -18.04
CA GLY A 77 -13.35 10.72 -18.34
C GLY A 77 -14.26 9.89 -17.43
N ASP A 78 -13.73 9.06 -16.52
CA ASP A 78 -14.54 8.37 -15.52
C ASP A 78 -15.20 9.38 -14.55
N THR A 79 -16.44 9.08 -14.17
CA THR A 79 -17.25 9.89 -13.25
C THR A 79 -16.84 9.71 -11.78
N TRP A 80 -17.21 10.67 -10.93
CA TRP A 80 -17.00 10.58 -9.48
C TRP A 80 -17.67 9.33 -8.84
N GLN A 81 -18.81 8.88 -9.37
CA GLN A 81 -19.47 7.65 -8.89
C GLN A 81 -18.66 6.39 -9.24
N GLN A 82 -18.05 6.33 -10.41
CA GLN A 82 -17.14 5.22 -10.77
C GLN A 82 -15.88 5.26 -9.90
N HIS A 83 -15.37 6.45 -9.58
CA HIS A 83 -14.28 6.62 -8.63
C HIS A 83 -14.58 6.05 -7.24
N MET A 84 -15.82 6.21 -6.73
CA MET A 84 -16.19 5.69 -5.41
C MET A 84 -16.40 4.16 -5.35
N THR A 85 -16.59 3.50 -6.50
CA THR A 85 -16.88 2.06 -6.55
C THR A 85 -15.62 1.20 -6.75
N ARG A 86 -14.54 1.77 -7.30
CA ARG A 86 -13.31 1.03 -7.56
C ARG A 86 -12.30 1.20 -6.41
N LYS A 87 -12.01 0.11 -5.71
CA LYS A 87 -11.14 0.11 -4.53
C LYS A 87 -9.68 -0.13 -4.94
N ILE A 88 -8.79 0.78 -4.53
CA ILE A 88 -7.35 0.59 -4.58
C ILE A 88 -6.98 -0.44 -3.50
N PRO A 89 -6.17 -1.46 -3.80
CA PRO A 89 -5.77 -2.48 -2.82
C PRO A 89 -4.70 -1.94 -1.85
N LEU A 90 -5.04 -0.94 -1.03
CA LEU A 90 -4.08 -0.27 -0.13
C LEU A 90 -3.35 -1.23 0.81
N SER A 91 -4.00 -2.27 1.33
CA SER A 91 -3.35 -3.27 2.17
C SER A 91 -2.26 -4.05 1.43
N GLN A 92 -2.49 -4.39 0.16
CA GLN A 92 -1.48 -5.07 -0.68
C GLN A 92 -0.31 -4.13 -1.02
N ILE A 93 -0.55 -2.81 -1.14
CA ILE A 93 0.51 -1.81 -1.29
C ILE A 93 1.37 -1.78 -0.01
N VAL A 94 0.75 -1.85 1.17
CA VAL A 94 1.49 -1.92 2.44
C VAL A 94 2.29 -3.23 2.56
N ASP A 95 1.71 -4.38 2.20
CA ASP A 95 2.43 -5.66 2.19
C ASP A 95 3.64 -5.62 1.24
N TYR A 96 3.46 -5.06 0.04
CA TYR A 96 4.54 -4.92 -0.94
C TYR A 96 5.65 -4.01 -0.41
N ALA A 97 5.30 -2.84 0.12
CA ALA A 97 6.25 -1.90 0.72
C ALA A 97 7.02 -2.55 1.86
N TYR A 98 6.32 -3.25 2.76
CA TYR A 98 6.90 -3.95 3.90
C TYR A 98 7.93 -5.00 3.47
N THR A 99 7.58 -5.86 2.50
CA THR A 99 8.50 -6.91 1.99
C THR A 99 9.71 -6.37 1.23
N HIS A 100 9.64 -5.12 0.77
CA HIS A 100 10.74 -4.44 0.07
C HIS A 100 11.53 -3.48 0.97
N ASN A 101 11.36 -3.56 2.30
CA ASN A 101 11.99 -2.67 3.27
C ASN A 101 11.73 -1.18 2.99
N MET A 102 10.55 -0.88 2.45
CA MET A 102 10.07 0.48 2.30
C MET A 102 9.28 0.89 3.56
N PRO A 103 9.24 2.18 3.92
CA PRO A 103 8.28 2.69 4.89
C PRO A 103 6.84 2.42 4.42
N ALA A 104 5.86 2.62 5.30
CA ALA A 104 4.45 2.52 4.92
C ALA A 104 4.06 3.68 3.98
N ILE A 105 4.42 3.57 2.69
CA ILE A 105 4.29 4.61 1.66
C ILE A 105 2.83 5.08 1.44
N THR A 106 1.85 4.32 1.93
CA THR A 106 0.44 4.76 1.97
C THR A 106 0.22 5.94 2.91
N ALA A 107 1.18 6.27 3.78
CA ALA A 107 1.22 7.50 4.58
C ALA A 107 1.36 8.79 3.74
N LEU A 108 1.54 8.68 2.42
CA LEU A 108 1.44 9.79 1.47
C LEU A 108 0.00 10.13 1.07
N VAL A 109 -0.96 9.23 1.30
CA VAL A 109 -2.35 9.39 0.83
C VAL A 109 -3.13 10.30 1.78
N GLU A 110 -3.64 11.43 1.29
CA GLU A 110 -4.50 12.35 2.04
C GLU A 110 -5.72 12.81 1.23
N THR A 111 -6.62 13.55 1.85
CA THR A 111 -7.73 14.20 1.12
C THR A 111 -7.37 15.64 0.77
N THR A 112 -8.21 16.31 -0.01
CA THR A 112 -8.04 17.75 -0.27
C THR A 112 -8.23 18.61 0.98
N GLN A 113 -8.83 18.06 2.03
CA GLN A 113 -8.94 18.65 3.36
C GLN A 113 -7.75 18.26 4.28
N GLY A 114 -6.75 17.55 3.75
CA GLY A 114 -5.60 17.04 4.49
C GLY A 114 -5.84 15.66 5.11
N VAL A 115 -5.25 15.42 6.27
CA VAL A 115 -5.37 14.16 7.01
C VAL A 115 -6.66 14.16 7.80
N THR A 116 -7.53 13.19 7.56
CA THR A 116 -8.83 13.03 8.24
C THR A 116 -8.90 11.70 8.99
N ASP A 117 -9.85 11.56 9.91
CA ASP A 117 -10.06 10.30 10.65
C ASP A 117 -10.29 9.10 9.71
N SER A 118 -10.93 9.32 8.57
CA SER A 118 -11.14 8.28 7.55
C SER A 118 -9.82 7.79 6.93
N ILE A 119 -8.90 8.72 6.65
CA ILE A 119 -7.55 8.39 6.17
C ILE A 119 -6.78 7.62 7.24
N LEU A 120 -6.81 8.09 8.50
CA LEU A 120 -6.13 7.45 9.61
C LEU A 120 -6.67 6.04 9.89
N ALA A 121 -8.00 5.86 9.83
CA ALA A 121 -8.63 4.55 9.99
C ALA A 121 -8.25 3.58 8.85
N GLY A 122 -8.24 4.07 7.60
CA GLY A 122 -7.80 3.29 6.45
C GLY A 122 -6.33 2.88 6.55
N PHE A 123 -5.47 3.80 6.96
CA PHE A 123 -4.05 3.56 7.20
C PHE A 123 -3.85 2.53 8.32
N GLN A 124 -4.50 2.71 9.48
CA GLN A 124 -4.43 1.78 10.60
C GLN A 124 -4.89 0.37 10.20
N LYS A 125 -5.98 0.28 9.42
CA LYS A 125 -6.43 -1.00 8.88
C LYS A 125 -5.35 -1.66 8.02
N GLY A 126 -4.71 -0.93 7.13
CA GLY A 126 -3.61 -1.44 6.30
C GLY A 126 -2.43 -1.96 7.13
N LEU A 127 -2.04 -1.24 8.19
CA LEU A 127 -0.99 -1.66 9.12
C LEU A 127 -1.39 -2.93 9.87
N ASN A 128 -2.60 -2.96 10.44
CA ASN A 128 -3.13 -4.10 11.18
C ASN A 128 -3.23 -5.35 10.31
N ASP A 129 -3.72 -5.18 9.09
CA ASP A 129 -3.75 -6.25 8.10
C ASP A 129 -2.32 -6.72 7.85
N THR A 130 -1.35 -5.85 7.57
CA THR A 130 0.06 -6.26 7.33
C THR A 130 0.75 -6.87 8.57
N GLY A 131 0.24 -6.59 9.78
CA GLY A 131 0.87 -6.97 11.05
C GLY A 131 1.87 -5.95 11.58
N ILE A 132 1.97 -4.78 10.94
CA ILE A 132 2.78 -3.65 11.43
C ILE A 132 2.11 -3.08 12.66
N ARG A 133 2.88 -2.92 13.74
CA ARG A 133 2.40 -2.38 15.02
C ARG A 133 2.81 -0.93 15.17
N VAL A 134 1.85 -0.09 15.55
CA VAL A 134 2.13 1.27 16.02
C VAL A 134 2.94 1.18 17.31
N PRO A 135 4.08 1.90 17.44
CA PRO A 135 4.89 1.89 18.65
C PRO A 135 4.08 2.27 19.90
N ALA A 136 4.41 1.66 21.04
CA ALA A 136 3.77 1.97 22.30
C ALA A 136 3.94 3.46 22.65
N GLY A 137 2.84 4.13 23.03
CA GLY A 137 2.82 5.55 23.37
C GLY A 137 2.69 6.50 22.17
N MET A 138 2.59 5.99 20.94
CA MET A 138 2.39 6.81 19.74
C MET A 138 0.93 6.74 19.27
N THR A 139 0.36 7.88 18.88
CA THR A 139 -0.97 7.91 18.24
C THR A 139 -0.87 7.42 16.79
N ILE A 140 -1.99 7.00 16.20
CA ILE A 140 -2.01 6.64 14.78
C ILE A 140 -1.65 7.81 13.87
N GLU A 141 -2.01 9.03 14.26
CA GLU A 141 -1.69 10.24 13.50
C GLU A 141 -0.20 10.54 13.55
N ASP A 142 0.41 10.48 14.73
CA ASP A 142 1.86 10.66 14.89
C ASP A 142 2.62 9.61 14.08
N PHE A 143 2.17 8.35 14.13
CA PHE A 143 2.78 7.28 13.36
C PHE A 143 2.63 7.52 11.86
N TYR A 144 1.45 7.91 11.38
CA TYR A 144 1.21 8.28 9.99
C TYR A 144 2.17 9.40 9.52
N ARG A 145 2.30 10.47 10.32
CA ARG A 145 3.20 11.59 9.99
C ARG A 145 4.67 11.15 9.99
N SER A 146 5.06 10.28 10.92
CA SER A 146 6.41 9.71 10.97
C SER A 146 6.72 8.83 9.75
N GLU A 147 5.79 7.97 9.33
CA GLU A 147 5.95 7.11 8.15
C GLU A 147 5.99 7.94 6.87
N ARG A 148 5.20 9.03 6.80
CA ARG A 148 5.25 9.98 5.69
C ARG A 148 6.64 10.61 5.59
N GLN A 149 7.17 11.12 6.69
CA GLN A 149 8.51 11.71 6.72
C GLN A 149 9.59 10.69 6.35
N ARG A 150 9.53 9.48 6.93
CA ARG A 150 10.42 8.37 6.56
C ARG A 150 10.34 8.03 5.07
N THR A 151 9.15 8.12 4.47
CA THR A 151 8.95 7.87 3.04
C THR A 151 9.67 8.92 2.19
N PHE A 152 9.57 10.20 2.55
CA PHE A 152 10.32 11.27 1.88
C PHE A 152 11.84 11.06 1.98
N GLU A 153 12.34 10.76 3.18
CA GLU A 153 13.76 10.50 3.41
C GLU A 153 14.25 9.25 2.67
N TRP A 154 13.48 8.17 2.71
CA TRP A 154 13.83 6.94 2.01
C TRP A 154 13.94 7.17 0.51
N ALA A 155 13.00 7.92 -0.09
CA ALA A 155 12.93 8.13 -1.53
C ALA A 155 14.09 8.95 -2.10
N VAL A 156 14.75 9.79 -1.30
CA VAL A 156 15.95 10.54 -1.71
C VAL A 156 17.26 9.75 -1.56
N THR A 157 17.23 8.61 -0.84
CA THR A 157 18.40 7.73 -0.62
C THR A 157 18.48 6.54 -1.59
N LYS A 158 17.51 6.41 -2.50
CA LYS A 158 17.33 5.26 -3.39
C LYS A 158 17.39 5.62 -4.87
#